data_AF-A0A835PGE5-F1
#
_entry.id   AF-A0A835PGE5-F1
#
_cell.length_a   1.000
_cell.length_b   1.000
_cell.length_c   1.000
_cell.angle_alpha   90.00
_cell.angle_beta   90.00
_cell.angle_gamma   90.00
#
_symmetry.space_group_name_H-M   'P 1'
#
loop_
_entity.id
_entity.type
_entity.pdbx_description
1 polymer ?
#
loop_
_entity_poly.entity_id
_entity_poly.type
_entity_poly.pdbx_seq_one_letter_code
_entity_poly.pdbx_strand_id
1 'polypeptide(L)'
;MQTSYSTSLGHCTYISCSLDQSINPQSCRCSYPYQGLLVFRAPFFRDVTNSTKFQELERSLWTKLSLTPGSVYLSHVMFNNDNYLEMQLKLFAPTEMFLRSEILNLGFYLSKQTFKPPAEFGPYYFIASPYSFPGKLSSKIVINQAQHLIAFQ
;
A
#
# COMPACT_ATOMS: atom_id res chain seq x y z
N MET A 1 -18.29 17.21 8.30
CA MET A 1 -17.46 16.07 8.72
C MET A 1 -16.33 15.94 7.72
N GLN A 2 -15.08 16.03 8.14
CA GLN A 2 -13.95 15.94 7.22
C GLN A 2 -13.61 14.46 7.01
N THR A 3 -13.65 13.99 5.77
CA THR A 3 -13.32 12.60 5.41
C THR A 3 -11.81 12.43 5.31
N SER A 4 -11.28 11.37 5.92
CA SER A 4 -9.89 10.96 5.75
C SER A 4 -9.58 10.70 4.27
N TYR A 5 -8.32 10.90 3.89
CA TYR A 5 -7.87 10.65 2.53
C TYR A 5 -8.13 9.19 2.10
N SER A 6 -8.54 9.07 0.85
CA SER A 6 -8.54 7.82 0.10
C SER A 6 -8.26 8.17 -1.36
N THR A 7 -7.52 7.32 -2.06
CA THR A 7 -7.29 7.48 -3.49
C THR A 7 -8.63 7.52 -4.22
N SER A 8 -8.82 8.54 -5.06
CA SER A 8 -10.06 8.72 -5.79
C SER A 8 -10.16 7.71 -6.93
N LEU A 9 -11.26 6.96 -6.94
CA LEU A 9 -11.68 6.13 -8.08
C LEU A 9 -12.77 6.83 -8.92
N GLY A 10 -13.00 8.13 -8.71
CA GLY A 10 -14.12 8.86 -9.33
C GLY A 10 -14.06 8.95 -10.86
N HIS A 11 -12.90 8.68 -11.46
CA HIS A 11 -12.73 8.61 -12.91
C HIS A 11 -13.02 7.20 -13.48
N CYS A 12 -13.12 6.19 -12.62
CA CYS A 12 -13.50 4.85 -13.01
C CYS A 12 -15.03 4.71 -13.00
N THR A 13 -15.55 4.01 -14.00
CA THR A 13 -16.95 3.58 -13.99
C THR A 13 -17.20 2.58 -12.85
N TYR A 14 -18.47 2.48 -12.43
CA TYR A 14 -18.85 1.52 -11.38
C TYR A 14 -18.60 0.10 -11.89
N ILE A 15 -17.56 -0.54 -11.36
CA ILE A 15 -17.13 -1.90 -11.68
C ILE A 15 -17.13 -2.70 -10.39
N SER A 16 -17.70 -3.90 -10.44
CA SER A 16 -17.56 -4.88 -9.35
C SER A 16 -16.43 -5.83 -9.68
N CYS A 17 -15.50 -5.98 -8.73
CA CYS A 17 -14.40 -6.94 -8.83
C CYS A 17 -14.70 -8.19 -8.00
N SER A 18 -14.07 -9.30 -8.36
CA SER A 18 -14.09 -10.53 -7.56
C SER A 18 -13.51 -10.28 -6.16
N LEU A 19 -13.79 -11.16 -5.19
CA LEU A 19 -13.44 -10.97 -3.77
C LEU A 19 -11.95 -10.64 -3.53
N ASP A 20 -11.05 -11.29 -4.25
CA ASP A 20 -9.59 -11.11 -4.11
C ASP A 20 -9.00 -10.03 -5.04
N GLN A 21 -9.86 -9.38 -5.83
CA GLN A 21 -9.47 -8.33 -6.76
C GLN A 21 -9.88 -6.95 -6.24
N SER A 22 -9.28 -5.92 -6.81
CA SER A 22 -9.66 -4.52 -6.57
C SER A 22 -9.50 -3.72 -7.84
N ILE A 23 -10.23 -2.59 -7.93
CA ILE A 23 -10.10 -1.66 -9.04
C ILE A 23 -8.70 -1.04 -8.98
N ASN A 24 -7.90 -1.26 -10.02
CA ASN A 24 -6.64 -0.57 -10.20
C ASN A 24 -6.95 0.91 -10.55
N PRO A 25 -6.53 1.88 -9.73
CA PRO A 25 -6.81 3.30 -9.94
C PRO A 25 -6.18 3.88 -11.22
N GLN A 26 -5.22 3.21 -11.85
CA GLN A 26 -4.62 3.68 -13.10
C GLN A 26 -5.42 3.22 -14.33
N SER A 27 -5.85 1.96 -14.33
CA SER A 27 -6.43 1.31 -15.52
C SER A 27 -7.95 1.17 -15.46
N CYS A 28 -8.56 1.42 -14.29
CA CYS A 28 -9.97 1.17 -14.02
C CYS A 28 -10.40 -0.27 -14.36
N ARG A 29 -9.50 -1.24 -14.15
CA ARG A 29 -9.76 -2.67 -14.32
C ARG A 29 -9.54 -3.42 -13.02
N CYS A 30 -10.21 -4.55 -12.86
CA CYS A 30 -9.97 -5.43 -11.74
C CYS A 30 -8.61 -6.12 -11.87
N SER A 31 -7.86 -6.15 -10.77
CA SER A 31 -6.53 -6.72 -10.68
C SER A 31 -6.31 -7.26 -9.26
N TYR A 32 -5.34 -8.16 -9.09
CA TYR A 32 -4.92 -8.71 -7.80
C TYR A 32 -3.81 -7.84 -7.18
N PRO A 33 -4.13 -6.97 -6.21
CA PRO A 33 -3.14 -6.05 -5.64
C PRO A 33 -2.21 -6.75 -4.66
N TYR A 34 -0.95 -6.32 -4.62
CA TYR A 34 -0.10 -6.58 -3.45
C TYR A 34 -0.49 -5.60 -2.35
N GLN A 35 -1.02 -6.11 -1.24
CA GLN A 35 -1.73 -5.27 -0.27
C GLN A 35 -1.35 -5.55 1.18
N GLY A 36 -1.63 -4.61 2.07
CA GLY A 36 -1.37 -4.74 3.49
C GLY A 36 -1.55 -3.44 4.26
N LEU A 37 -1.25 -3.50 5.56
CA LEU A 37 -1.30 -2.35 6.45
C LEU A 37 0.06 -1.63 6.45
N LEU A 38 0.08 -0.38 6.02
CA LEU A 38 1.25 0.50 6.09
C LEU A 38 1.15 1.40 7.33
N VAL A 39 2.15 1.34 8.20
CA VAL A 39 2.12 2.07 9.48
C VAL A 39 3.36 2.93 9.64
N PHE A 40 3.15 4.24 9.79
CA PHE A 40 4.18 5.24 10.06
C PHE A 40 4.23 5.57 11.55
N ARG A 41 5.42 5.45 12.16
CA ARG A 41 5.61 5.54 13.62
C ARG A 41 5.73 6.97 14.15
N ALA A 42 6.19 7.89 13.31
CA ALA A 42 6.46 9.27 13.73
C ALA A 42 6.26 10.26 12.56
N PRO A 43 5.03 10.41 12.04
CA PRO A 43 4.75 11.44 11.04
C PRO A 43 4.84 12.83 11.66
N PHE A 44 5.37 13.79 10.91
CA PHE A 44 5.50 15.20 11.29
C PHE A 44 4.23 16.03 10.98
N PHE A 45 3.08 15.36 10.89
CA PHE A 45 1.78 15.98 10.62
C PHE A 45 0.65 15.13 11.23
N ARG A 46 -0.53 15.73 11.38
CA ARG A 46 -1.73 15.08 11.93
C ARG A 46 -2.95 15.11 11.00
N ASP A 47 -2.96 16.01 10.03
CA ASP A 47 -4.07 16.17 9.11
C ASP A 47 -4.13 14.98 8.12
N VAL A 48 -5.10 14.09 8.34
CA VAL A 48 -5.37 12.92 7.49
C VAL A 48 -6.20 13.26 6.26
N THR A 49 -6.58 14.52 6.06
CA THR A 49 -7.46 14.97 4.98
C THR A 49 -6.69 15.69 3.87
N ASN A 50 -5.40 15.97 4.10
CA ASN A 50 -4.52 16.66 3.17
C ASN A 50 -4.18 15.79 1.95
N SER A 51 -4.91 15.98 0.85
CA SER A 51 -4.72 15.21 -0.39
C SER A 51 -3.31 15.30 -0.96
N THR A 52 -2.66 16.47 -0.85
CA THR A 52 -1.34 16.70 -1.43
C THR A 52 -0.30 15.77 -0.83
N LYS A 53 -0.26 15.63 0.52
CA LYS A 53 0.70 14.75 1.21
C LYS A 53 0.54 13.27 0.81
N PHE A 54 -0.70 12.79 0.75
CA PHE A 54 -0.94 11.39 0.41
C PHE A 54 -0.71 11.12 -1.08
N GLN A 55 -1.03 12.06 -1.97
CA GLN A 55 -0.67 11.98 -3.39
C GLN A 55 0.85 11.99 -3.61
N GLU A 56 1.60 12.73 -2.78
CA GLU A 56 3.07 12.69 -2.78
C GLU A 56 3.59 11.32 -2.31
N LEU A 57 2.98 10.72 -1.29
CA LEU A 57 3.30 9.35 -0.86
C LEU A 57 3.02 8.34 -1.98
N GLU A 58 1.85 8.39 -2.63
CA GLU A 58 1.54 7.52 -3.77
C GLU A 58 2.58 7.68 -4.89
N ARG A 59 2.94 8.93 -5.22
CA ARG A 59 3.95 9.21 -6.24
C ARG A 59 5.31 8.65 -5.88
N SER A 60 5.72 8.80 -4.63
CA SER A 60 6.96 8.22 -4.14
C SER A 60 6.92 6.70 -4.24
N LEU A 61 5.81 6.05 -3.86
CA LEU A 61 5.64 4.60 -3.93
C LEU A 61 5.79 4.09 -5.37
N TRP A 62 5.01 4.58 -6.34
CA TRP A 62 5.12 4.06 -7.70
C TRP A 62 6.46 4.40 -8.36
N THR A 63 7.08 5.53 -8.03
CA THR A 63 8.37 5.93 -8.61
C THR A 63 9.51 5.07 -8.05
N LYS A 64 9.56 4.88 -6.73
CA LYS A 64 10.68 4.20 -6.06
C LYS A 64 10.56 2.68 -6.09
N LEU A 65 9.35 2.15 -6.27
CA LEU A 65 9.10 0.72 -6.45
C LEU A 65 8.99 0.30 -7.92
N SER A 66 9.24 1.23 -8.86
CA SER A 66 9.16 1.00 -10.31
C SER A 66 7.81 0.44 -10.77
N LEU A 67 6.72 0.98 -10.23
CA LEU A 67 5.34 0.66 -10.63
C LEU A 67 4.86 1.63 -11.72
N THR A 68 3.74 1.28 -12.36
CA THR A 68 3.07 2.18 -13.30
C THR A 68 2.57 3.44 -12.58
N PRO A 69 2.75 4.66 -13.14
CA PRO A 69 2.22 5.88 -12.54
C PRO A 69 0.71 5.77 -12.27
N GLY A 70 0.29 6.08 -11.05
CA GLY A 70 -1.11 5.98 -10.63
C GLY A 70 -1.56 4.57 -10.22
N SER A 71 -0.69 3.56 -10.16
CA SER A 71 -1.05 2.18 -9.81
C SER A 71 -0.94 1.89 -8.30
N VAL A 72 -1.17 2.91 -7.46
CA VAL A 72 -1.14 2.84 -5.99
C VAL A 72 -2.49 3.30 -5.48
N TYR A 73 -3.01 2.59 -4.48
CA TYR A 73 -4.24 2.94 -3.79
C TYR A 73 -4.02 2.94 -2.28
N LEU A 74 -4.36 4.05 -1.64
CA LEU A 74 -4.37 4.30 -0.21
C LEU A 74 -5.82 4.48 0.25
N SER A 75 -6.16 3.90 1.41
CA SER A 75 -7.46 4.10 2.04
C SER A 75 -7.37 3.89 3.54
N HIS A 76 -8.46 4.18 4.27
CA HIS A 76 -8.54 4.01 5.72
C HIS A 76 -7.38 4.70 6.45
N VAL A 77 -7.06 5.93 6.03
CA VAL A 77 -6.00 6.73 6.62
C VAL A 77 -6.45 7.25 7.98
N MET A 78 -5.77 6.81 9.05
CA MET A 78 -6.14 7.19 10.42
C MET A 78 -4.96 7.09 11.37
N PHE A 79 -5.06 7.78 12.52
CA PHE A 79 -4.14 7.56 13.63
C PHE A 79 -4.70 6.48 14.56
N ASN A 80 -3.84 5.56 14.98
CA ASN A 80 -4.17 4.58 16.01
C ASN A 80 -4.00 5.17 17.43
N ASN A 81 -4.26 4.37 18.47
CA ASN A 81 -4.14 4.78 19.88
C ASN A 81 -2.71 5.12 20.30
N ASP A 82 -1.71 4.56 19.62
CA ASP A 82 -0.28 4.83 19.83
C ASP A 82 0.22 6.05 19.03
N ASN A 83 -0.68 6.80 18.39
CA ASN A 83 -0.36 7.92 17.49
C ASN A 83 0.43 7.53 16.25
N TYR A 84 0.38 6.28 15.81
CA TYR A 84 0.91 5.87 14.52
C TYR A 84 -0.11 6.15 13.42
N LEU A 85 0.37 6.66 12.29
CA LEU A 85 -0.45 6.86 11.10
C LEU A 85 -0.53 5.55 10.33
N GLU A 86 -1.71 4.98 10.25
CA GLU A 86 -1.99 3.73 9.57
C GLU A 86 -2.84 3.96 8.32
N MET A 87 -2.61 3.15 7.30
CA MET A 87 -3.42 3.14 6.08
C MET A 87 -3.37 1.78 5.41
N GLN A 88 -4.44 1.44 4.70
CA GLN A 88 -4.45 0.29 3.81
C GLN A 88 -3.75 0.68 2.50
N LEU A 89 -2.70 -0.07 2.16
CA LEU A 89 -1.95 0.07 0.92
C LEU A 89 -2.32 -1.06 -0.04
N LYS A 90 -2.56 -0.71 -1.30
CA LYS A 90 -2.66 -1.64 -2.43
C LYS A 90 -1.75 -1.15 -3.55
N LEU A 91 -0.88 -2.03 -4.03
CA LEU A 91 -0.02 -1.83 -5.18
C LEU A 91 -0.54 -2.69 -6.33
N PHE A 92 -0.61 -2.13 -7.53
CA PHE A 92 -1.14 -2.84 -8.71
C PHE A 92 -0.06 -3.04 -9.76
N ALA A 93 -0.12 -4.21 -10.40
CA ALA A 93 0.73 -4.55 -11.52
C ALA A 93 0.29 -3.79 -12.79
N PRO A 94 1.16 -3.71 -13.82
CA PRO A 94 0.78 -3.22 -15.14
C PRO A 94 -0.27 -4.11 -15.84
N THR A 95 -0.34 -5.38 -15.45
CA THR A 95 -1.31 -6.38 -15.92
C THR A 95 -2.28 -6.74 -14.79
N GLU A 96 -3.04 -7.84 -14.93
CA GLU A 96 -4.00 -8.28 -13.90
C GLU A 96 -3.31 -8.68 -12.58
N MET A 97 -2.06 -9.14 -12.61
CA MET A 97 -1.37 -9.71 -11.44
C MET A 97 0.16 -9.52 -11.56
N PHE A 98 0.85 -9.41 -10.42
CA PHE A 98 2.31 -9.45 -10.39
C PHE A 98 2.83 -10.87 -10.67
N LEU A 99 4.06 -10.94 -11.17
CA LEU A 99 4.87 -12.15 -11.17
C LEU A 99 5.39 -12.44 -9.76
N ARG A 100 5.74 -13.69 -9.50
CA ARG A 100 6.29 -14.14 -8.21
C ARG A 100 7.55 -13.37 -7.80
N SER A 101 8.46 -13.12 -8.74
CA SER A 101 9.68 -12.33 -8.50
C SER A 101 9.37 -10.89 -8.11
N GLU A 102 8.34 -10.28 -8.72
CA GLU A 102 7.92 -8.91 -8.42
C GLU A 102 7.36 -8.81 -7.00
N ILE A 103 6.52 -9.77 -6.58
CA ILE A 103 6.02 -9.83 -5.19
C ILE A 103 7.17 -9.96 -4.19
N LEU A 104 8.17 -10.81 -4.47
CA LEU A 104 9.34 -10.96 -3.59
C LEU A 104 10.14 -9.64 -3.49
N ASN A 105 10.32 -8.94 -4.61
CA ASN A 105 11.01 -7.65 -4.63
C ASN A 105 10.23 -6.58 -3.87
N LEU A 106 8.92 -6.44 -4.11
CA LEU A 106 8.06 -5.50 -3.39
C LEU A 106 8.06 -5.76 -1.89
N GLY A 107 7.93 -7.03 -1.49
CA GLY A 107 8.01 -7.38 -0.08
C GLY A 107 9.39 -7.12 0.52
N PHE A 108 10.48 -7.32 -0.22
CA PHE A 108 11.81 -6.93 0.25
C PHE A 108 11.90 -5.41 0.46
N TYR A 109 11.44 -4.60 -0.51
CA TYR A 109 11.47 -3.13 -0.41
C TYR A 109 10.77 -2.61 0.83
N LEU A 110 9.58 -3.16 1.11
CA LEU A 110 8.73 -2.72 2.22
C LEU A 110 9.11 -3.36 3.57
N SER A 111 9.66 -4.58 3.58
CA SER A 111 10.06 -5.28 4.83
C SER A 111 11.44 -4.97 5.33
N LYS A 112 12.36 -4.67 4.44
CA LYS A 112 13.67 -4.15 4.80
C LYS A 112 13.71 -2.64 4.84
N GLN A 113 12.57 -1.98 4.59
CA GLN A 113 12.44 -0.52 4.58
C GLN A 113 13.50 0.16 3.70
N THR A 114 13.83 -0.47 2.57
CA THR A 114 14.76 0.09 1.58
C THR A 114 14.05 1.12 0.69
N PHE A 115 12.72 1.04 0.55
CA PHE A 115 11.90 2.19 0.17
C PHE A 115 11.96 3.26 1.26
N LYS A 116 12.28 4.49 0.89
CA LYS A 116 12.26 5.67 1.78
C LYS A 116 11.08 6.58 1.40
N PRO A 117 10.08 6.76 2.29
CA PRO A 117 8.95 7.64 2.05
C PRO A 117 9.38 9.11 2.06
N PRO A 118 8.50 10.05 1.66
CA PRO A 118 8.71 11.47 1.96
C PRO A 118 8.99 11.67 3.46
N ALA A 119 9.93 12.57 3.78
CA ALA A 119 10.52 12.67 5.11
C ALA A 119 9.49 12.97 6.21
N GLU A 120 8.44 13.71 5.87
CA GLU A 120 7.35 14.10 6.76
C GLU A 120 6.52 12.91 7.27
N PHE A 121 6.57 11.75 6.63
CA PHE A 121 5.90 10.54 7.10
C PHE A 121 6.73 9.78 8.15
N GLY A 122 8.04 9.97 8.18
CA GLY A 122 8.93 9.30 9.12
C GLY A 122 9.10 7.80 8.86
N PRO A 123 9.66 7.05 9.82
CA PRO A 123 9.91 5.61 9.67
C PRO A 123 8.61 4.81 9.69
N TYR A 124 8.57 3.72 8.92
CA TYR A 124 7.38 2.87 8.78
C TYR A 124 7.68 1.40 8.99
N TYR A 125 6.64 0.58 9.13
CA TYR A 125 6.67 -0.86 8.88
C TYR A 125 5.45 -1.25 8.03
N PHE A 126 5.48 -2.44 7.42
CA PHE A 126 4.42 -2.87 6.49
C PHE A 126 3.96 -4.30 6.75
N ILE A 127 2.73 -4.49 7.19
CA ILE A 127 2.18 -5.83 7.42
C ILE A 127 1.52 -6.29 6.13
N ALA A 128 2.24 -7.10 5.35
CA ALA A 128 1.75 -7.63 4.08
C ALA A 128 0.65 -8.67 4.28
N SER A 129 -0.44 -8.54 3.53
CA SER A 129 -1.43 -9.60 3.38
C SER A 129 -0.89 -10.71 2.48
N PRO A 130 -1.31 -11.98 2.67
CA PRO A 130 -0.92 -13.06 1.78
C PRO A 130 -1.31 -12.77 0.32
N TYR A 131 -0.35 -12.93 -0.60
CA TYR A 131 -0.62 -12.80 -2.04
C TYR A 131 -0.90 -14.17 -2.67
N SER A 132 -2.06 -14.32 -3.31
CA SER A 132 -2.50 -15.59 -3.91
C SER A 132 -2.37 -15.57 -5.43
N PHE A 133 -1.75 -16.60 -6.01
CA PHE A 133 -1.68 -16.78 -7.46
C PHE A 133 -2.75 -17.79 -7.92
N PRO A 134 -3.59 -17.46 -8.93
CA PRO A 134 -4.54 -18.41 -9.49
C PRO A 134 -3.83 -19.56 -10.23
N GLY A 135 -4.40 -20.77 -10.16
CA GLY A 135 -3.99 -21.92 -11.00
C GLY A 135 -2.85 -22.81 -10.48
N LYS A 136 -2.28 -22.55 -9.30
CA LYS A 136 -1.40 -23.50 -8.59
C LYS A 136 -1.93 -23.69 -7.18
N LEU A 137 -2.24 -24.94 -6.79
CA LEU A 137 -2.73 -25.29 -5.45
C LEU A 137 -2.08 -24.40 -4.38
N SER A 138 -2.84 -23.46 -3.83
CA SER A 138 -2.55 -22.60 -2.69
C SER A 138 -1.10 -22.07 -2.53
N SER A 139 -0.42 -21.69 -3.60
CA SER A 139 0.88 -21.01 -3.48
C SER A 139 0.67 -19.56 -3.01
N LYS A 140 0.49 -19.36 -1.71
CA LYS A 140 0.47 -18.03 -1.07
C LYS A 140 1.89 -17.61 -0.76
N ILE A 141 2.24 -16.38 -1.11
CA ILE A 141 3.48 -15.76 -0.62
C ILE A 141 3.14 -14.96 0.62
N VAL A 142 3.78 -15.32 1.74
CA VAL A 142 3.76 -14.55 2.99
C VAL A 142 5.19 -14.07 3.22
N ILE A 143 5.38 -12.75 3.24
CA ILE A 143 6.67 -12.13 3.52
C ILE A 143 6.62 -11.64 4.95
N ASN A 144 7.13 -12.47 5.87
CA ASN A 144 7.16 -12.14 7.28
C ASN A 144 8.10 -10.95 7.50
N GLN A 145 7.57 -9.88 8.09
CA GLN A 145 8.44 -8.87 8.70
C GLN A 145 8.88 -9.40 10.06
N ALA A 146 10.19 -9.40 10.33
CA ALA A 146 10.66 -9.43 11.70
C ALA A 146 10.25 -8.09 12.32
N GLN A 147 9.13 -8.08 13.05
CA GLN A 147 8.75 -6.94 13.87
C GLN A 147 9.86 -6.79 14.92
N HIS A 148 10.83 -5.92 14.66
CA HIS A 148 11.75 -5.49 15.70
C HIS A 148 10.89 -4.65 16.67
N LEU A 149 10.36 -5.34 17.68
CA LEU A 149 9.93 -4.77 18.95
C LEU A 149 11.16 -4.07 19.54
N ILE A 150 11.46 -2.86 19.06
CA ILE A 150 12.22 -1.90 19.83
C ILE A 150 11.18 -0.90 20.30
N ALA A 151 10.47 -1.29 21.36
CA ALA A 151 9.96 -0.32 22.31
C ALA A 151 11.20 0.42 22.81
N PHE A 152 11.33 1.69 22.46
CA PHE A 152 12.22 2.57 23.20
C PHE A 152 11.58 2.74 24.59
N GLN A 153 12.07 1.95 25.54
CA GLN A 153 12.08 2.36 26.94
C GLN A 153 13.00 3.57 27.10
#